data_AF-A0A1V5M8Z9-F1
#
_entry.id   AF-A0A1V5M8Z9-F1
#
_cell.length_a   1.000
_cell.length_b   1.000
_cell.length_c   1.000
_cell.angle_alpha   90.00
_cell.angle_beta   90.00
_cell.angle_gamma   90.00
#
_symmetry.space_group_name_H-M   'P 1'
#
loop_
_entity.id
_entity.type
_entity.pdbx_description
1 polymer ?
#
loop_
_entity_poly.entity_id
_entity_poly.type
_entity_poly.pdbx_seq_one_letter_code
_entity_poly.pdbx_strand_id
1 'polypeptide(L)'
;MARDAGLQPQDQFVSVDGRKIVAPDDLSRALKDNKGKPVTVVVKRPSGEFTTTVTPNNDGVIGIGIGVNAERYYKEMSVGEAAAQSVTVTGRMLDMTVKGFGMMFGLVEKPANISDADMEVRGIVGIVQMGAGALGSGVFDFVWFLVVISINLAVMNILPIPMLDGGHIVFFLIEGITGKPVNAKTKALLSNLFFVLLIGLFALGLFNDMKHIVGGK
;
A
#
# COMPACT_ATOMS: atom_id res chain seq x y z
N MET A 1 -18.19 17.74 13.45
CA MET A 1 -17.64 18.81 12.58
C MET A 1 -18.19 18.69 11.16
N ALA A 2 -17.75 17.72 10.35
CA ALA A 2 -18.27 17.55 8.99
C ALA A 2 -19.78 17.25 8.92
N ARG A 3 -20.28 16.33 9.78
CA ARG A 3 -21.73 16.05 9.86
C ARG A 3 -22.53 17.28 10.30
N ASP A 4 -22.01 18.06 11.23
CA ASP A 4 -22.65 19.30 11.72
C ASP A 4 -22.68 20.38 10.63
N ALA A 5 -21.70 20.38 9.73
CA ALA A 5 -21.67 21.20 8.51
C ALA A 5 -22.56 20.64 7.38
N GLY A 6 -23.34 19.59 7.63
CA GLY A 6 -24.24 18.99 6.64
C GLY A 6 -23.54 18.19 5.54
N LEU A 7 -22.26 17.85 5.70
CA LEU A 7 -21.55 16.94 4.79
C LEU A 7 -22.05 15.50 4.96
N GLN A 8 -22.18 14.80 3.85
CA GLN A 8 -22.72 13.45 3.78
C GLN A 8 -21.66 12.47 3.24
N PRO A 9 -21.75 11.17 3.57
CA PRO A 9 -20.97 10.16 2.89
C PRO A 9 -21.17 10.24 1.37
N GLN A 10 -20.10 10.00 0.59
CA GLN A 10 -20.06 10.11 -0.88
C GLN A 10 -20.07 11.54 -1.46
N ASP A 11 -19.98 12.58 -0.63
CA ASP A 11 -19.74 13.95 -1.13
C ASP A 11 -18.39 14.03 -1.88
N GLN A 12 -18.41 14.50 -3.13
CA GLN A 12 -17.19 14.73 -3.91
C GLN A 12 -16.70 16.17 -3.70
N PHE A 13 -15.52 16.36 -3.12
CA PHE A 13 -14.96 17.69 -2.88
C PHE A 13 -14.51 18.35 -4.19
N VAL A 14 -15.07 19.52 -4.50
CA VAL A 14 -14.78 20.28 -5.74
C VAL A 14 -13.81 21.42 -5.46
N SER A 15 -14.04 22.17 -4.39
CA SER A 15 -13.15 23.28 -4.00
C SER A 15 -13.20 23.58 -2.50
N VAL A 16 -12.10 24.14 -1.98
CA VAL A 16 -12.00 24.71 -0.64
C VAL A 16 -11.50 26.15 -0.76
N ASP A 17 -12.27 27.12 -0.28
CA ASP A 17 -12.02 28.57 -0.40
C ASP A 17 -11.66 28.99 -1.84
N GLY A 18 -12.38 28.45 -2.82
CA GLY A 18 -12.16 28.70 -4.25
C GLY A 18 -10.93 28.00 -4.85
N ARG A 19 -10.10 27.29 -4.07
CA ARG A 19 -9.04 26.41 -4.60
C ARG A 19 -9.65 25.09 -5.05
N LYS A 20 -9.48 24.77 -6.33
CA LYS A 20 -9.96 23.51 -6.92
C LYS A 20 -9.24 22.32 -6.29
N ILE A 21 -10.00 21.30 -5.89
CA ILE A 21 -9.49 20.03 -5.37
C ILE A 21 -9.52 19.01 -6.51
N VAL A 22 -8.35 18.45 -6.85
CA VAL A 22 -8.22 17.43 -7.90
C VAL A 22 -7.77 16.09 -7.30
N ALA A 23 -6.95 16.13 -6.25
CA ALA A 23 -6.47 14.95 -5.53
C ALA A 23 -6.82 15.00 -4.02
N PRO A 24 -6.90 13.83 -3.35
CA PRO A 24 -7.03 13.75 -1.89
C PRO A 24 -6.02 14.58 -1.10
N ASP A 25 -4.78 14.67 -1.61
CA ASP A 25 -3.71 15.45 -1.00
C ASP A 25 -3.98 16.95 -1.06
N ASP A 26 -4.66 17.44 -2.10
CA ASP A 26 -5.03 18.86 -2.23
C ASP A 26 -6.00 19.26 -1.13
N LEU A 27 -7.00 18.40 -0.87
CA LEU A 27 -7.97 18.59 0.21
C LEU A 27 -7.27 18.61 1.56
N SER A 28 -6.41 17.62 1.79
CA SER A 28 -5.65 17.52 3.05
C SER A 28 -4.75 18.73 3.28
N ARG A 29 -4.11 19.26 2.23
CA ARG A 29 -3.30 20.49 2.30
C ARG A 29 -4.18 21.71 2.59
N ALA A 30 -5.28 21.87 1.87
CA ALA A 30 -6.18 23.02 2.03
C ALA A 30 -6.78 23.11 3.45
N LEU A 31 -7.11 21.98 4.08
CA LEU A 31 -7.60 21.94 5.46
C LEU A 31 -6.49 22.21 6.49
N LYS A 32 -5.27 21.73 6.25
CA LYS A 32 -4.10 21.99 7.11
C LYS A 32 -3.65 23.45 7.07
N ASP A 33 -3.75 24.11 5.92
CA ASP A 33 -3.45 25.54 5.77
C ASP A 33 -4.39 26.42 6.61
N ASN A 34 -5.60 25.93 6.90
CA ASN A 34 -6.68 26.67 7.55
C ASN A 34 -7.08 26.11 8.92
N LYS A 35 -6.11 25.56 9.66
CA LYS A 35 -6.32 25.06 11.03
C LYS A 35 -7.02 26.08 11.93
N GLY A 36 -8.11 25.66 12.56
CA GLY A 36 -8.91 26.48 13.48
C GLY A 36 -9.67 27.64 12.82
N LYS A 37 -9.64 27.77 11.49
CA LYS A 37 -10.35 28.81 10.74
C LYS A 37 -11.50 28.20 9.94
N PRO A 38 -12.68 28.86 9.89
CA PRO A 38 -13.77 28.38 9.04
C PRO A 38 -13.34 28.47 7.56
N VAL A 39 -13.55 27.38 6.81
CA VAL A 39 -13.33 27.31 5.37
C VAL A 39 -14.63 27.00 4.65
N THR A 40 -14.84 27.61 3.49
CA THR A 40 -15.96 27.31 2.60
C THR A 40 -15.60 26.14 1.70
N VAL A 41 -16.44 25.11 1.72
CA VAL A 41 -16.26 23.89 0.95
C VAL A 41 -17.41 23.75 -0.03
N VAL A 42 -17.07 23.46 -1.28
CA VAL A 42 -18.03 23.07 -2.32
C VAL A 42 -17.89 21.58 -2.58
N VAL A 43 -18.99 20.86 -2.44
CA VAL A 43 -19.07 19.42 -2.75
C VAL A 43 -20.11 19.16 -3.83
N LYS A 44 -19.89 18.13 -4.65
CA LYS A 44 -20.83 17.68 -5.67
C LYS A 44 -21.61 16.47 -5.16
N ARG A 45 -22.93 16.52 -5.31
CA ARG A 45 -23.91 15.47 -5.02
C ARG A 45 -24.69 15.11 -6.29
N PRO A 46 -25.41 13.98 -6.31
CA PRO A 46 -26.36 13.68 -7.38
C PRO A 46 -27.43 14.76 -7.56
N SER A 47 -27.78 15.47 -6.47
CA SER A 47 -28.74 16.58 -6.46
C SER A 47 -28.16 17.93 -6.89
N GLY A 48 -26.86 18.01 -7.21
CA GLY A 48 -26.17 19.25 -7.59
C GLY A 48 -25.01 19.60 -6.66
N GLU A 49 -24.48 20.81 -6.81
CA GLU A 49 -23.44 21.34 -5.93
C GLU A 49 -24.04 21.80 -4.60
N PHE A 50 -23.35 21.48 -3.51
CA PHE A 50 -23.69 21.90 -2.16
C PHE A 50 -22.51 22.66 -1.57
N THR A 51 -22.76 23.87 -1.11
CA THR A 51 -21.74 24.72 -0.47
C THR A 51 -22.01 24.80 1.02
N THR A 52 -20.99 24.58 1.83
CA THR A 52 -21.09 24.67 3.30
C THR A 52 -19.80 25.22 3.90
N THR A 53 -19.85 25.65 5.16
CA THR A 53 -18.69 26.11 5.92
C THR A 53 -18.35 25.10 6.99
N VAL A 54 -17.08 24.71 7.06
CA VAL A 54 -16.58 23.78 8.08
C VAL A 54 -15.31 24.35 8.71
N THR A 55 -15.14 24.15 10.01
CA THR A 55 -13.93 24.59 10.73
C THR A 55 -13.04 23.37 11.01
N PRO A 56 -11.83 23.28 10.43
CA PRO A 56 -10.86 22.24 10.76
C PRO A 56 -10.39 22.38 12.20
N ASN A 57 -10.13 21.25 12.87
CA ASN A 57 -9.55 21.26 14.20
C ASN A 57 -8.05 21.67 14.17
N ASN A 58 -7.38 21.64 15.32
CA ASN A 58 -5.97 22.01 15.45
C ASN A 58 -5.01 21.11 14.64
N ASP A 59 -5.46 19.90 14.28
CA ASP A 59 -4.70 18.96 13.44
C ASP A 59 -4.96 19.18 11.94
N GLY A 60 -5.89 20.07 11.59
CA GLY A 60 -6.26 20.36 10.21
C GLY A 60 -7.22 19.31 9.63
N VAL A 61 -8.01 18.66 10.47
CA VAL A 61 -8.99 17.64 10.05
C VAL A 61 -10.42 18.06 10.41
N ILE A 62 -11.39 17.60 9.63
CA ILE A 62 -12.82 17.88 9.81
C ILE A 62 -13.64 16.63 10.20
N GLY A 63 -12.96 15.51 10.48
CA GLY A 63 -13.60 14.25 10.88
C GLY A 63 -14.23 13.47 9.72
N ILE A 64 -13.66 13.55 8.52
CA ILE A 64 -14.03 12.73 7.37
C ILE A 64 -12.93 11.70 7.08
N GLY A 65 -13.33 10.51 6.62
CA GLY A 65 -12.43 9.59 5.92
C GLY A 65 -12.50 9.88 4.42
N ILE A 66 -11.35 10.05 3.78
CA ILE A 66 -11.30 10.22 2.32
C ILE A 66 -11.42 8.83 1.69
N GLY A 67 -12.57 8.55 1.06
CA GLY A 67 -12.71 7.38 0.20
C GLY A 67 -12.01 7.65 -1.14
N VAL A 68 -11.15 6.73 -1.57
CA VAL A 68 -10.50 6.81 -2.88
C VAL A 68 -11.48 6.35 -3.96
N ASN A 69 -12.53 7.13 -4.20
CA ASN A 69 -13.29 7.09 -5.45
C ASN A 69 -12.72 8.17 -6.38
N ALA A 70 -11.40 8.18 -6.56
CA ALA A 70 -10.77 8.99 -7.59
C ALA A 70 -11.22 8.41 -8.93
N GLU A 71 -12.05 9.14 -9.67
CA GLU A 71 -12.25 8.87 -11.09
C GLU A 71 -10.85 8.77 -11.72
N ARG A 72 -10.48 7.56 -12.12
CA ARG A 72 -9.14 7.28 -12.64
C ARG A 72 -8.97 8.05 -13.94
N TYR A 73 -8.07 9.02 -13.93
CA TYR A 73 -7.71 9.75 -15.13
C TYR A 73 -6.69 8.92 -15.92
N TYR A 74 -7.16 8.26 -16.98
CA TYR A 74 -6.29 7.54 -17.90
C TYR A 74 -5.66 8.55 -18.86
N LYS A 75 -4.32 8.60 -18.87
CA LYS A 75 -3.57 9.34 -19.88
C LYS A 75 -3.31 8.39 -21.04
N GLU A 76 -3.79 8.72 -22.22
CA GLU A 76 -3.40 8.01 -23.44
C GLU A 76 -1.90 8.22 -23.70
N MET A 77 -1.19 7.12 -23.94
CA MET A 77 0.25 7.12 -24.20
C MET A 77 0.49 6.27 -25.45
N SER A 78 1.45 6.68 -26.28
CA SER A 78 1.90 5.80 -27.37
C SER A 78 2.57 4.55 -26.80
N VAL A 79 2.67 3.48 -27.60
CA VAL A 79 3.26 2.20 -27.15
C VAL A 79 4.69 2.38 -26.64
N GLY A 80 5.50 3.21 -27.31
CA GLY A 80 6.88 3.50 -26.88
C GLY A 80 6.95 4.26 -25.56
N GLU A 81 6.11 5.27 -25.39
CA GLU A 81 6.02 6.02 -24.13
C GLU A 81 5.50 5.14 -22.99
N ALA A 82 4.52 4.27 -23.26
CA ALA A 82 3.99 3.34 -22.28
C ALA A 82 5.05 2.32 -21.83
N ALA A 83 5.89 1.83 -22.75
CA ALA A 83 7.00 0.94 -22.44
C ALA A 83 8.09 1.63 -21.61
N ALA A 84 8.44 2.87 -21.92
CA ALA A 84 9.40 3.64 -21.11
C ALA A 84 8.82 3.95 -19.71
N GLN A 85 7.53 4.28 -19.66
CA GLN A 85 6.82 4.58 -18.42
C GLN A 85 6.70 3.32 -17.55
N SER A 86 6.50 2.14 -18.13
CA SER A 86 6.36 0.90 -17.36
C SER A 86 7.64 0.58 -16.57
N VAL A 87 8.82 0.75 -17.16
CA VAL A 87 10.11 0.60 -16.45
C VAL A 87 10.20 1.54 -15.25
N THR A 88 9.78 2.79 -15.43
CA THR A 88 9.79 3.79 -14.35
C THR A 88 8.80 3.43 -13.24
N VAL A 89 7.59 2.99 -13.60
CA VAL A 89 6.55 2.56 -12.64
C VAL A 89 7.00 1.32 -11.89
N THR A 90 7.54 0.31 -12.58
CA THR A 90 8.09 -0.91 -11.97
C THR A 90 9.23 -0.58 -11.02
N GLY A 91 10.17 0.30 -11.42
CA GLY A 91 11.26 0.75 -10.55
C GLY A 91 10.77 1.43 -9.28
N ARG A 92 9.76 2.31 -9.39
CA ARG A 92 9.13 2.95 -8.23
C ARG A 92 8.43 1.93 -7.32
N MET A 93 7.74 0.96 -7.89
CA MET A 93 7.09 -0.11 -7.14
C MET A 93 8.11 -0.97 -6.40
N LEU A 94 9.21 -1.34 -7.04
CA LEU A 94 10.31 -2.06 -6.39
C LEU A 94 10.86 -1.28 -5.20
N ASP A 95 11.13 0.03 -5.36
CA ASP A 95 11.59 0.90 -4.28
C ASP A 95 10.59 0.94 -3.11
N MET A 96 9.29 1.09 -3.42
CA MET A 96 8.24 1.08 -2.40
C MET A 96 8.14 -0.27 -1.69
N THR A 97 8.23 -1.38 -2.41
CA THR A 97 8.21 -2.73 -1.82
C THR A 97 9.41 -2.96 -0.92
N VAL A 98 10.62 -2.59 -1.35
CA VAL A 98 11.85 -2.71 -0.54
C VAL A 98 11.75 -1.84 0.72
N LYS A 99 11.28 -0.60 0.61
CA LYS A 99 11.02 0.26 1.77
C LYS A 99 9.95 -0.33 2.69
N GLY A 100 8.91 -0.94 2.14
CA GLY A 100 7.88 -1.68 2.87
C GLY A 100 8.47 -2.75 3.78
N PHE A 101 9.29 -3.64 3.22
CA PHE A 101 10.03 -4.63 4.01
C PHE A 101 10.98 -3.97 5.02
N GLY A 102 11.68 -2.91 4.62
CA GLY A 102 12.52 -2.13 5.52
C GLY A 102 11.77 -1.59 6.74
N MET A 103 10.56 -1.07 6.56
CA MET A 103 9.69 -0.61 7.65
C MET A 103 9.26 -1.77 8.56
N MET A 104 8.90 -2.92 7.98
CA MET A 104 8.53 -4.12 8.77
C MET A 104 9.66 -4.60 9.68
N PHE A 105 10.92 -4.51 9.23
CA PHE A 105 12.09 -4.89 10.01
C PHE A 105 12.69 -3.74 10.84
N GLY A 106 12.06 -2.56 10.86
CA GLY A 106 12.56 -1.39 11.60
C GLY A 106 13.83 -0.77 11.02
N LEU A 107 14.18 -1.09 9.77
CA LEU A 107 15.33 -0.54 9.05
C LEU A 107 15.03 0.80 8.38
N VAL A 108 13.74 1.13 8.21
CA VAL A 108 13.25 2.37 7.61
C VAL A 108 12.19 2.97 8.53
N GLU A 109 12.23 4.28 8.74
CA GLU A 109 11.22 4.96 9.54
C GLU A 109 9.84 4.84 8.91
N LYS A 110 8.86 4.42 9.72
CA LYS A 110 7.47 4.31 9.32
C LYS A 110 6.80 5.69 9.34
N PRO A 111 6.29 6.19 8.20
CA PRO A 111 5.51 7.42 8.16
C PRO A 111 4.29 7.37 9.08
N ALA A 112 3.95 8.50 9.70
CA ALA A 112 2.83 8.58 10.66
C ALA A 112 1.45 8.25 10.05
N ASN A 113 1.32 8.29 8.72
CA ASN A 113 0.10 7.93 8.00
C ASN A 113 -0.04 6.43 7.70
N ILE A 114 0.95 5.61 8.02
CA ILE A 114 0.91 4.16 7.86
C ILE A 114 0.62 3.54 9.23
N SER A 115 -0.54 2.90 9.36
CA SER A 115 -0.94 2.22 10.60
C SER A 115 -0.26 0.85 10.71
N ASP A 116 -0.25 0.27 11.91
CA ASP A 116 0.31 -1.08 12.10
C ASP A 116 -0.55 -2.15 11.41
N ALA A 117 -1.84 -1.87 11.21
CA ALA A 117 -2.74 -2.74 10.44
C ALA A 117 -2.38 -2.77 8.95
N ASP A 118 -1.83 -1.67 8.41
CA ASP A 118 -1.40 -1.60 6.99
C ASP A 118 -0.13 -2.42 6.74
N MET A 119 0.64 -2.72 7.79
CA MET A 119 1.85 -3.54 7.74
C MET A 119 1.63 -4.99 8.20
N GLU A 120 0.38 -5.36 8.51
CA GLU A 120 0.05 -6.69 8.99
C GLU A 120 0.29 -7.73 7.88
N VAL A 121 1.00 -8.81 8.21
CA VAL A 121 1.25 -9.90 7.27
C VAL A 121 -0.07 -10.60 7.00
N ARG A 122 -0.50 -10.57 5.74
CA ARG A 122 -1.67 -11.32 5.25
C ARG A 122 -1.26 -12.68 4.75
N GLY A 123 -2.09 -13.68 5.07
CA GLY A 123 -1.91 -15.05 4.60
C GLY A 123 -2.51 -15.28 3.22
N ILE A 124 -2.60 -16.55 2.84
CA ILE A 124 -3.16 -16.99 1.55
C ILE A 124 -4.63 -16.56 1.44
N VAL A 125 -5.40 -16.61 2.52
CA VAL A 125 -6.82 -16.27 2.49
C VAL A 125 -7.00 -14.78 2.25
N GLY A 126 -6.21 -13.93 2.91
CA GLY A 126 -6.21 -12.49 2.69
C GLY A 126 -5.81 -12.11 1.26
N ILE A 127 -4.81 -12.77 0.68
CA ILE A 127 -4.39 -12.57 -0.71
C ILE A 127 -5.50 -12.97 -1.69
N VAL A 128 -6.17 -14.11 -1.45
CA VAL A 128 -7.30 -14.55 -2.29
C VAL A 128 -8.47 -13.58 -2.20
N GLN A 129 -8.79 -13.06 -1.01
CA GLN A 129 -9.84 -12.05 -0.83
C GLN A 129 -9.51 -10.75 -1.58
N MET A 130 -8.26 -10.28 -1.47
CA MET A 130 -7.79 -9.11 -2.23
C MET A 130 -7.89 -9.33 -3.75
N GLY A 131 -7.48 -10.49 -4.23
CA GLY A 131 -7.58 -10.86 -5.64
C GLY A 131 -9.03 -10.94 -6.13
N ALA A 132 -9.93 -11.51 -5.33
CA ALA A 132 -11.37 -11.54 -5.62
C ALA A 132 -11.97 -10.12 -5.67
N GLY A 133 -11.59 -9.25 -4.74
CA GLY A 133 -12.00 -7.83 -4.75
C GLY A 133 -11.48 -7.08 -5.97
N ALA A 134 -10.23 -7.32 -6.38
CA ALA A 134 -9.65 -6.73 -7.58
C ALA A 134 -10.38 -7.20 -8.84
N LEU A 135 -10.68 -8.50 -8.95
CA LEU A 135 -11.46 -9.05 -10.07
C LEU A 135 -12.87 -8.47 -10.13
N GLY A 136 -13.54 -8.31 -8.98
CA GLY A 136 -14.85 -7.67 -8.90
C GLY A 136 -14.86 -6.19 -9.28
N SER A 137 -13.71 -5.51 -9.19
CA SER A 137 -13.54 -4.10 -9.56
C SER A 137 -13.27 -3.90 -11.05
N GLY A 138 -12.83 -4.96 -11.75
CA GLY A 138 -12.64 -5.00 -13.20
C GLY A 138 -11.32 -5.64 -13.63
N VAL A 139 -11.20 -5.94 -14.93
CA VAL A 139 -10.02 -6.62 -15.48
C VAL A 139 -8.73 -5.81 -15.27
N PHE A 140 -8.80 -4.49 -15.39
CA PHE A 140 -7.61 -3.64 -15.18
C PHE A 140 -7.11 -3.71 -13.74
N ASP A 141 -8.01 -3.70 -12.75
CA ASP A 141 -7.67 -3.85 -11.34
C ASP A 141 -7.08 -5.20 -11.02
N PHE A 142 -7.64 -6.25 -11.62
CA PHE A 142 -7.09 -7.59 -11.49
C PHE A 142 -5.68 -7.69 -12.06
N VAL A 143 -5.42 -7.14 -13.24
CA VAL A 143 -4.07 -7.10 -13.83
C VAL A 143 -3.13 -6.28 -12.94
N TRP A 144 -3.58 -5.15 -12.42
CA TRP A 144 -2.78 -4.33 -11.49
C TRP A 144 -2.43 -5.09 -10.21
N PHE A 145 -3.40 -5.82 -9.64
CA PHE A 145 -3.17 -6.69 -8.49
C PHE A 145 -2.11 -7.77 -8.80
N LEU A 146 -2.19 -8.42 -9.97
CA LEU A 146 -1.18 -9.40 -10.39
C LEU A 146 0.21 -8.76 -10.50
N VAL A 147 0.33 -7.56 -11.07
CA VAL A 147 1.59 -6.82 -11.15
C VAL A 147 2.19 -6.59 -9.75
N VAL A 148 1.37 -6.13 -8.80
CA VAL A 148 1.81 -5.90 -7.42
C VAL A 148 2.31 -7.20 -6.77
N ILE A 149 1.57 -8.31 -6.93
CA ILE A 149 1.99 -9.63 -6.42
C ILE A 149 3.29 -10.09 -7.07
N SER A 150 3.43 -9.96 -8.39
CA SER A 150 4.66 -10.35 -9.11
C SER A 150 5.89 -9.58 -8.60
N ILE A 151 5.77 -8.27 -8.37
CA ILE A 151 6.86 -7.46 -7.85
C ILE A 151 7.22 -7.86 -6.42
N ASN A 152 6.22 -8.10 -5.56
CA ASN A 152 6.45 -8.55 -4.19
C ASN A 152 7.15 -9.92 -4.14
N LEU A 153 6.75 -10.87 -5.01
CA LEU A 153 7.42 -12.16 -5.14
C LEU A 153 8.86 -12.01 -5.65
N ALA A 154 9.11 -11.12 -6.61
CA ALA A 154 10.46 -10.84 -7.09
C ALA A 154 11.37 -10.32 -5.96
N VAL A 155 10.88 -9.38 -5.14
CA VAL A 155 11.64 -8.87 -3.99
C VAL A 155 11.84 -9.95 -2.94
N MET A 156 10.79 -10.72 -2.58
CA MET A 156 10.91 -11.82 -1.61
C MET A 156 11.94 -12.87 -2.06
N ASN A 157 11.95 -13.23 -3.35
CA ASN A 157 12.87 -14.23 -3.87
C ASN A 157 14.32 -13.77 -3.88
N ILE A 158 14.60 -12.46 -3.84
CA ILE A 158 15.96 -11.91 -3.74
C ILE A 158 16.43 -11.83 -2.28
N LEU A 159 15.51 -11.88 -1.30
CA LEU A 159 15.89 -11.83 0.12
C LEU A 159 16.85 -12.97 0.49
N PRO A 160 17.75 -12.74 1.47
CA PRO A 160 18.77 -13.70 1.89
C PRO A 160 18.17 -14.85 2.74
N ILE A 161 17.18 -15.54 2.18
CA ILE A 161 16.44 -16.64 2.81
C ILE A 161 16.93 -17.94 2.15
N PRO A 162 17.66 -18.83 2.84
CA PRO A 162 18.22 -20.09 2.33
C PRO A 162 17.29 -21.04 1.58
N MET A 163 15.97 -20.90 1.73
CA MET A 163 14.95 -21.70 1.03
C MET A 163 14.46 -21.03 -0.27
N LEU A 164 14.79 -19.74 -0.48
CA LEU A 164 14.49 -18.97 -1.68
C LEU A 164 15.75 -18.75 -2.53
N ASP A 165 15.57 -18.31 -3.76
CA ASP A 165 16.66 -18.08 -4.73
C ASP A 165 17.77 -17.16 -4.17
N GLY A 166 17.40 -16.13 -3.41
CA GLY A 166 18.33 -15.19 -2.78
C GLY A 166 19.22 -15.83 -1.71
N GLY A 167 18.79 -16.91 -1.07
CA GLY A 167 19.63 -17.71 -0.19
C GLY A 167 20.82 -18.35 -0.92
N HIS A 168 20.58 -18.84 -2.14
CA HIS A 168 21.65 -19.34 -3.00
C HIS A 168 22.61 -18.24 -3.41
N ILE A 169 22.10 -17.04 -3.73
CA ILE A 169 22.93 -15.87 -4.03
C ILE A 169 23.88 -15.58 -2.86
N VAL A 170 23.36 -15.57 -1.62
CA VAL A 170 24.19 -15.35 -0.43
C VAL A 170 25.27 -16.43 -0.28
N PHE A 171 24.91 -17.71 -0.45
CA PHE A 171 25.90 -18.78 -0.38
C PHE A 171 26.98 -18.62 -1.45
N PHE A 172 26.61 -18.32 -2.69
CA PHE A 172 27.60 -18.10 -3.76
C PHE A 172 28.47 -16.87 -3.53
N LEU A 173 27.93 -15.80 -2.96
CA LEU A 173 28.72 -14.62 -2.58
C LEU A 173 29.75 -14.99 -1.49
N ILE A 174 29.32 -15.74 -0.47
CA ILE A 174 30.23 -16.21 0.59
C ILE A 174 31.31 -17.13 0.01
N GLU A 175 30.93 -18.08 -0.86
CA GLU A 175 31.87 -19.00 -1.51
C GLU A 175 32.85 -18.26 -2.42
N GLY A 176 32.38 -17.23 -3.15
CA GLY A 176 33.23 -16.37 -3.98
C GLY A 176 34.24 -15.55 -3.18
N ILE A 177 33.85 -15.02 -2.01
CA ILE A 177 34.76 -14.26 -1.13
C ILE A 177 35.74 -15.19 -0.40
N THR A 178 35.26 -16.33 0.09
CA THR A 178 36.05 -17.24 0.92
C THR A 178 36.89 -18.23 0.10
N GLY A 179 36.58 -18.37 -1.20
CA GLY A 179 37.18 -19.37 -2.10
C GLY A 179 36.88 -20.82 -1.70
N LYS A 180 35.97 -21.04 -0.75
CA LYS A 180 35.65 -22.37 -0.20
C LYS A 180 34.14 -22.60 -0.22
N PRO A 181 33.69 -23.81 -0.58
CA PRO A 181 32.28 -24.13 -0.52
C PRO A 181 31.77 -24.05 0.92
N VAL A 182 30.57 -23.49 1.12
CA VAL A 182 29.92 -23.51 2.43
C VAL A 182 29.55 -24.95 2.75
N ASN A 183 29.89 -25.40 3.96
CA ASN A 183 29.68 -26.78 4.39
C ASN A 183 28.20 -27.18 4.25
N ALA A 184 27.95 -28.37 3.69
CA ALA A 184 26.61 -28.94 3.52
C ALA A 184 25.82 -28.99 4.85
N LYS A 185 26.49 -29.27 5.97
CA LYS A 185 25.84 -29.24 7.30
C LYS A 185 25.30 -27.85 7.65
N THR A 186 26.06 -26.80 7.34
CA THR A 186 25.68 -25.40 7.58
C THR A 186 24.53 -24.99 6.67
N LYS A 187 24.59 -25.35 5.38
CA LYS A 187 23.49 -25.11 4.44
C LYS A 187 22.20 -25.76 4.92
N ALA A 188 22.25 -27.05 5.27
CA ALA A 188 21.09 -27.80 5.75
C ALA A 188 20.51 -27.22 7.06
N LEU A 189 21.37 -26.84 8.02
CA LEU A 189 20.92 -26.21 9.27
C LEU A 189 20.19 -24.88 9.00
N LEU A 190 20.77 -24.02 8.18
CA LEU A 190 20.17 -22.74 7.83
C LEU A 190 18.87 -22.93 7.04
N SER A 191 18.83 -23.79 6.03
CA SER A 191 17.60 -24.09 5.29
C SER A 191 16.49 -24.62 6.18
N ASN A 192 16.79 -25.52 7.13
CA ASN A 192 15.80 -26.02 8.08
C ASN A 192 15.30 -24.94 9.03
N LEU A 193 16.19 -24.09 9.56
CA LEU A 193 15.81 -22.98 10.42
C LEU A 193 14.85 -22.03 9.70
N PHE A 194 15.21 -21.59 8.49
CA PHE A 194 14.37 -20.69 7.71
C PHE A 194 13.07 -21.35 7.22
N PHE A 195 13.08 -22.66 6.97
CA PHE A 195 11.86 -23.40 6.66
C PHE A 195 10.87 -23.39 7.83
N VAL A 196 11.36 -23.62 9.06
CA VAL A 196 10.53 -23.52 10.27
C VAL A 196 10.01 -22.10 10.46
N LEU A 197 10.86 -21.09 10.28
CA LEU A 197 10.44 -19.68 10.34
C LEU A 197 9.38 -19.35 9.27
N LEU A 198 9.53 -19.87 8.06
CA LEU A 198 8.58 -19.68 6.97
C LEU A 198 7.22 -20.31 7.31
N ILE A 199 7.18 -21.53 7.85
CA ILE A 199 5.96 -22.16 8.34
C ILE A 199 5.34 -21.32 9.46
N GLY A 200 6.15 -20.79 10.38
CA GLY A 200 5.69 -19.87 11.42
C GLY A 200 5.05 -18.61 10.85
N LEU A 201 5.63 -18.03 9.81
CA LEU A 201 5.08 -16.87 9.11
C LEU A 201 3.77 -17.20 8.39
N PHE A 202 3.65 -18.38 7.76
CA PHE A 202 2.39 -18.85 7.19
C PHE A 202 1.31 -19.00 8.25
N ALA A 203 1.64 -19.58 9.41
CA ALA A 203 0.71 -19.72 10.53
C ALA A 203 0.27 -18.35 11.08
N LEU A 204 1.20 -17.40 11.21
CA LEU A 204 0.91 -16.02 11.61
C LEU A 204 -0.04 -15.34 10.60
N GLY A 205 0.25 -15.45 9.30
CA GLY A 205 -0.61 -14.89 8.25
C GLY A 205 -2.01 -15.48 8.28
N LEU A 206 -2.13 -16.80 8.46
CA LEU A 206 -3.43 -17.46 8.59
C LEU A 206 -4.19 -17.00 9.85
N PHE A 207 -3.48 -16.83 10.97
CA PHE A 207 -4.07 -16.30 12.20
C PHE A 207 -4.60 -14.86 12.02
N ASN A 208 -3.83 -14.00 11.35
CA ASN A 208 -4.24 -12.63 11.03
C ASN A 208 -5.45 -12.62 10.08
N ASP A 209 -5.44 -13.47 9.05
CA ASP A 209 -6.58 -13.62 8.13
C ASP A 209 -7.85 -14.04 8.90
N MET A 210 -7.74 -15.02 9.80
CA MET A 210 -8.86 -15.45 10.65
C MET A 210 -9.38 -14.32 11.54
N LYS A 211 -8.48 -13.52 12.13
CA LYS A 211 -8.85 -12.38 12.97
C LYS A 211 -9.65 -11.33 12.18
N HIS A 212 -9.30 -11.07 10.92
CA HIS A 212 -10.09 -10.18 10.07
C HIS A 212 -11.47 -10.77 9.74
N ILE A 213 -11.53 -12.06 9.39
CA ILE A 213 -12.79 -12.73 9.03
C ILE A 213 -13.76 -12.78 10.21
N VAL A 214 -13.29 -13.14 11.39
CA VAL A 214 -14.12 -13.28 12.60
C VAL A 214 -14.39 -11.93 13.26
N GLY A 215 -13.44 -10.98 13.16
CA GLY A 215 -13.52 -9.67 13.80
C GLY A 215 -14.40 -8.64 13.08
N GLY A 216 -14.89 -8.93 11.87
CA GLY A 216 -15.82 -8.04 11.15
C GLY A 216 -15.26 -6.67 10.77
N LYS A 217 -13.94 -6.59 10.53
CA LYS A 217 -13.27 -5.42 9.94
C LYS A 217 -12.61 -5.79 8.63
#